data_AF-A0A8T4V1R6-F1
#
_entry.id   AF-A0A8T4V1R6-F1
#
_cell.length_a   1.000
_cell.length_b   1.000
_cell.length_c   1.000
_cell.angle_alpha   90.00
_cell.angle_beta   90.00
_cell.angle_gamma   90.00
#
_symmetry.space_group_name_H-M   'P 1'
#
loop_
_entity.id
_entity.type
_entity.pdbx_description
1 polymer ?
#
loop_
_entity_poly.entity_id
_entity_poly.type
_entity_poly.pdbx_seq_one_letter_code
_entity_poly.pdbx_strand_id
1 'polypeptide(L)'
;MISVSGGRNRKGQMEMIGLVVIVLLVTIAFLFLAQFALRDNSDDQFFARKQLAVSTLTAISKTTVQNCELDGPLEVLSVNDLLKDCADNPEGGFGFLCQGKYSCAYLQENLFPILFGGSLDTFKRRYEFVSFIIQNPDPPLLFLTGKNGGCQGRKNVDTSGDFPLNAGVGVIESRLLICD
;
A
#
# COMPACT_ATOMS: atom_id res chain seq x y z
N MET A 1 29.46 -56.06 53.47
CA MET A 1 28.14 -56.13 52.82
C MET A 1 28.04 -55.01 51.81
N ILE A 2 27.92 -55.34 50.53
CA ILE A 2 27.04 -54.74 49.50
C ILE A 2 27.25 -55.69 48.31
N SER A 3 26.31 -56.63 48.15
CA SER A 3 26.25 -57.53 47.01
C SER A 3 25.20 -56.97 46.07
N VAL A 4 25.63 -56.33 44.99
CA VAL A 4 24.73 -55.85 43.93
C VAL A 4 24.52 -57.02 42.97
N SER A 5 23.40 -57.70 43.16
CA SER A 5 22.94 -58.80 42.31
C SER A 5 22.52 -58.25 40.95
N GLY A 6 23.27 -58.61 39.91
CA GLY A 6 23.00 -58.24 38.53
C GLY A 6 22.38 -59.41 37.76
N GLY A 7 21.32 -59.09 37.00
CA GLY A 7 21.16 -59.66 35.65
C GLY A 7 19.94 -60.55 35.45
N ARG A 8 18.84 -59.94 34.97
CA ARG A 8 17.93 -60.46 33.92
C ARG A 8 16.76 -59.47 33.74
N ASN A 9 16.99 -58.34 33.06
CA ASN A 9 15.93 -57.46 32.53
C ASN A 9 16.47 -56.40 31.54
N ARG A 10 17.62 -56.65 30.87
CA ARG A 10 18.26 -55.65 29.99
C ARG A 10 17.69 -55.57 28.57
N LYS A 11 16.88 -56.55 28.12
CA LYS A 11 16.32 -56.55 26.76
C LYS A 11 15.16 -55.57 26.58
N GLY A 12 14.24 -55.47 27.55
CA GLY A 12 13.11 -54.53 27.46
C GLY A 12 13.50 -53.06 27.58
N GLN A 13 14.63 -52.76 28.25
CA GLN A 13 15.12 -51.38 28.38
C GLN A 13 15.70 -50.82 27.07
N MET A 14 16.22 -51.68 26.18
CA MET A 14 16.77 -51.24 24.89
C MET A 14 15.66 -50.84 23.88
N GLU A 15 14.52 -51.52 23.88
CA GLU A 15 13.37 -51.15 23.02
C GLU A 15 12.72 -49.83 23.46
N MET A 16 12.58 -49.60 24.76
CA MET A 16 12.03 -48.34 25.27
C MET A 16 12.91 -47.13 24.94
N ILE A 17 14.23 -47.27 24.97
CA ILE A 17 15.16 -46.19 24.60
C ILE A 17 15.00 -45.82 23.13
N GLY A 18 14.85 -46.82 22.23
CA GLY A 18 14.64 -46.57 20.80
C GLY A 18 13.36 -45.78 20.52
N LEU A 19 12.25 -46.14 21.20
CA LEU A 19 10.97 -45.44 21.03
C LEU A 19 11.06 -43.98 21.49
N VAL A 20 11.72 -43.70 22.62
CA VAL A 20 11.87 -42.33 23.14
C VAL A 20 12.66 -41.45 22.18
N VAL A 21 13.73 -41.98 21.58
CA VAL A 21 14.54 -41.21 20.61
C VAL A 21 13.73 -40.84 19.36
N ILE A 22 12.91 -41.76 18.84
CA ILE A 22 12.06 -41.50 17.67
C ILE A 22 11.04 -40.40 17.99
N VAL A 23 10.37 -40.48 19.15
CA VAL A 23 9.40 -39.46 19.56
C VAL A 23 10.08 -38.09 19.67
N LEU A 24 11.29 -38.03 20.22
CA LEU A 24 12.04 -36.77 20.36
C LEU A 24 12.44 -36.18 19.00
N LEU A 25 12.84 -37.01 18.03
CA LEU A 25 13.13 -36.54 16.68
C LEU A 25 11.88 -36.02 15.97
N VAL A 26 10.74 -36.69 16.13
CA VAL A 26 9.46 -36.28 15.53
C VAL A 26 8.97 -34.96 16.12
N THR A 27 9.06 -34.77 17.44
CA THR A 27 8.64 -33.51 18.08
C THR A 27 9.51 -32.34 17.64
N ILE A 28 10.83 -32.51 17.53
CA ILE A 28 11.73 -31.48 17.01
C ILE A 28 11.37 -31.12 15.55
N ALA A 29 11.09 -32.12 14.70
CA ALA A 29 10.67 -31.87 13.32
C ALA A 29 9.38 -31.06 13.24
N PHE A 30 8.37 -31.39 14.07
CA PHE A 30 7.13 -30.61 14.15
C PHE A 30 7.35 -29.18 14.64
N LEU A 31 8.24 -28.97 15.60
CA LEU A 31 8.57 -27.62 16.08
C LEU A 31 9.20 -26.77 14.99
N PHE A 32 10.08 -27.34 14.16
CA PHE A 32 10.63 -26.63 12.99
C PHE A 32 9.55 -26.29 11.97
N LEU A 33 8.65 -27.23 11.64
CA LEU A 33 7.53 -26.96 10.74
C LEU A 33 6.61 -25.85 11.28
N ALA A 34 6.30 -25.88 12.57
CA ALA A 34 5.50 -24.83 13.21
C ALA A 34 6.23 -23.47 13.18
N GLN A 35 7.54 -23.45 13.43
CA GLN A 35 8.36 -22.24 13.30
C GLN A 35 8.33 -21.68 11.88
N PHE A 36 8.51 -22.52 10.86
CA PHE A 36 8.46 -22.07 9.47
C PHE A 36 7.08 -21.56 9.07
N ALA A 37 6.01 -22.24 9.48
CA ALA A 37 4.63 -21.78 9.25
C ALA A 37 4.33 -20.42 9.92
N LEU A 38 4.98 -20.11 11.04
CA LEU A 38 4.82 -18.83 11.74
C LEU A 38 5.73 -17.71 11.19
N ARG A 39 6.80 -18.06 10.46
CA ARG A 39 7.87 -17.13 10.06
C ARG A 39 7.64 -16.45 8.71
N ASP A 40 6.54 -16.74 8.01
CA ASP A 40 6.23 -16.23 6.66
C ASP A 40 5.83 -14.74 6.59
N ASN A 41 5.85 -14.00 7.70
CA ASN A 41 5.09 -12.75 7.79
C ASN A 41 5.88 -11.43 7.56
N SER A 42 7.17 -11.48 7.18
CA SER A 42 7.95 -10.23 7.01
C SER A 42 8.09 -9.76 5.56
N ASP A 43 8.27 -10.67 4.60
CA ASP A 43 8.42 -10.28 3.18
C ASP A 43 7.05 -10.01 2.51
N ASP A 44 6.00 -10.70 2.94
CA ASP A 44 4.62 -10.49 2.45
C ASP A 44 4.10 -9.07 2.73
N GLN A 45 4.53 -8.43 3.82
CA GLN A 45 4.10 -7.08 4.16
C GLN A 45 4.63 -6.04 3.17
N PHE A 46 5.83 -6.24 2.62
CA PHE A 46 6.42 -5.34 1.63
C PHE A 46 5.68 -5.45 0.29
N PHE A 47 5.44 -6.68 -0.19
CA PHE A 47 4.67 -6.89 -1.42
C PHE A 47 3.25 -6.35 -1.28
N ALA A 48 2.61 -6.56 -0.13
CA ALA A 48 1.27 -6.03 0.14
C ALA A 48 1.23 -4.50 0.12
N ARG A 49 2.23 -3.80 0.67
CA ARG A 49 2.27 -2.31 0.67
C ARG A 49 2.48 -1.73 -0.71
N LYS A 50 3.45 -2.24 -1.47
CA LYS A 50 3.68 -1.79 -2.85
C LYS A 50 2.46 -2.07 -3.73
N GLN A 51 1.87 -3.26 -3.60
CA GLN A 51 0.66 -3.61 -4.33
C GLN A 51 -0.54 -2.75 -3.93
N LEU A 52 -0.65 -2.38 -2.64
CA LEU A 52 -1.66 -1.43 -2.17
C LEU A 52 -1.47 -0.06 -2.84
N ALA A 53 -0.25 0.50 -2.85
CA ALA A 53 0.02 1.79 -3.49
C ALA A 53 -0.34 1.78 -4.98
N VAL A 54 0.11 0.76 -5.72
CA VAL A 54 -0.17 0.59 -7.15
C VAL A 54 -1.66 0.43 -7.41
N SER A 55 -2.34 -0.42 -6.65
CA SER A 55 -3.77 -0.70 -6.85
C SER A 55 -4.65 0.49 -6.51
N THR A 56 -4.34 1.23 -5.44
CA THR A 56 -5.02 2.48 -5.08
C THR A 56 -4.87 3.52 -6.18
N LEU A 57 -3.65 3.77 -6.66
CA LEU A 57 -3.43 4.78 -7.70
C LEU A 57 -4.05 4.36 -9.04
N THR A 58 -4.01 3.07 -9.38
CA THR A 58 -4.71 2.53 -10.55
C THR A 58 -6.23 2.70 -10.43
N ALA A 59 -6.81 2.45 -9.25
CA ALA A 59 -8.24 2.64 -9.01
C ALA A 59 -8.63 4.13 -9.13
N ILE A 60 -7.82 5.03 -8.59
CA ILE A 60 -7.99 6.48 -8.73
C ILE A 60 -8.00 6.87 -10.21
N SER A 61 -7.00 6.43 -10.99
CA SER A 61 -6.89 6.76 -12.42
C SER A 61 -8.09 6.30 -13.26
N LYS A 62 -8.80 5.27 -12.80
CA LYS A 62 -9.99 4.71 -13.45
C LYS A 62 -11.30 5.24 -12.88
N THR A 63 -11.24 6.01 -11.79
CA THR A 63 -12.43 6.57 -11.17
C THR A 63 -13.02 7.62 -12.10
N THR A 64 -14.35 7.63 -12.21
CA THR A 64 -15.09 8.61 -12.98
C THR A 64 -15.90 9.50 -12.06
N VAL A 65 -15.87 10.80 -12.30
CA VAL A 65 -16.64 11.81 -11.60
C VAL A 65 -17.82 12.20 -12.50
N GLN A 66 -19.01 12.24 -11.89
CA GLN A 66 -20.24 12.67 -12.55
C GLN A 66 -20.57 14.10 -12.16
N ASN A 67 -21.39 14.76 -12.99
CA ASN A 67 -21.91 16.10 -12.74
C ASN A 67 -20.82 17.18 -12.69
N CYS A 68 -19.89 17.13 -13.63
CA CYS A 68 -18.97 18.22 -13.90
C CYS A 68 -19.47 18.99 -15.14
N GLU A 69 -19.40 20.31 -15.08
CA GLU A 69 -19.84 21.20 -16.15
C GLU A 69 -18.61 21.80 -16.85
N LEU A 70 -18.62 21.83 -18.18
CA LEU A 70 -17.67 22.58 -19.00
C LEU A 70 -18.47 23.36 -20.04
N ASP A 71 -18.80 24.62 -19.73
CA ASP A 71 -19.53 25.52 -20.64
C ASP A 71 -20.77 24.90 -21.33
N GLY A 72 -21.42 23.91 -20.69
CA GLY A 72 -22.33 22.99 -21.39
C GLY A 72 -22.93 21.88 -20.50
N PRO A 73 -23.50 20.82 -21.11
CA PRO A 73 -24.18 19.75 -20.39
C PRO A 73 -23.24 18.99 -19.45
N LEU A 74 -23.82 18.36 -18.42
CA LEU A 74 -23.08 17.56 -17.44
C LEU A 74 -22.34 16.41 -18.13
N GLU A 75 -21.02 16.36 -17.95
CA GLU A 75 -20.16 15.30 -18.48
C GLU A 75 -19.70 14.34 -17.39
N VAL A 76 -19.39 13.11 -17.81
CA VAL A 76 -18.71 12.10 -16.98
C VAL A 76 -17.24 12.15 -17.32
N LEU A 77 -16.41 12.56 -16.37
CA LEU A 77 -14.98 12.77 -16.56
C LEU A 77 -14.18 11.76 -15.76
N SER A 78 -13.06 11.28 -16.31
CA SER A 78 -12.13 10.49 -15.51
C SER A 78 -11.31 11.40 -14.58
N VAL A 79 -10.78 10.85 -13.49
CA VAL A 79 -9.82 11.57 -12.64
C VAL A 79 -8.59 12.03 -13.43
N ASN A 80 -8.20 11.28 -14.45
CA ASN A 80 -7.11 11.67 -15.34
C ASN A 80 -7.46 12.95 -16.12
N ASP A 81 -8.70 13.10 -16.56
CA ASP A 81 -9.12 14.31 -17.29
C ASP A 81 -9.15 15.52 -16.35
N LEU A 82 -9.61 15.34 -15.11
CA LEU A 82 -9.52 16.38 -14.07
C LEU A 82 -8.07 16.72 -13.71
N LEU A 83 -7.16 15.73 -13.69
CA LEU A 83 -5.74 15.97 -13.45
C LEU A 83 -5.09 16.76 -14.59
N LYS A 84 -5.44 16.47 -15.85
CA LYS A 84 -4.98 17.23 -17.01
C LYS A 84 -5.49 18.66 -16.97
N ASP A 85 -6.79 18.84 -16.74
CA ASP A 85 -7.39 20.16 -16.62
C ASP A 85 -6.80 20.96 -15.46
N CYS A 86 -6.51 20.30 -14.34
CA CYS A 86 -5.81 20.91 -13.22
C CYS A 86 -4.39 21.36 -13.60
N ALA A 87 -3.65 20.57 -14.38
CA ALA A 87 -2.31 20.94 -14.85
C ALA A 87 -2.35 22.09 -15.86
N ASP A 88 -3.34 22.09 -16.75
CA ASP A 88 -3.52 23.13 -17.76
C ASP A 88 -4.04 24.44 -17.12
N ASN A 89 -4.83 24.37 -16.03
CA ASN A 89 -5.47 25.50 -15.35
C ASN A 89 -5.23 25.52 -13.81
N PRO A 90 -3.98 25.69 -13.34
CA PRO A 90 -3.64 25.53 -11.91
C PRO A 90 -4.21 26.62 -10.98
N GLU A 91 -4.39 27.85 -11.48
CA GLU A 91 -4.93 28.96 -10.69
C GLU A 91 -6.47 28.90 -10.54
N GLY A 92 -7.12 28.00 -11.28
CA GLY A 92 -8.58 27.99 -11.46
C GLY A 92 -9.07 29.15 -12.33
N GLY A 93 -10.37 29.20 -12.57
CA GLY A 93 -11.02 30.26 -13.37
C GLY A 93 -11.48 29.84 -14.76
N PHE A 94 -10.93 28.74 -15.29
CA PHE A 94 -11.35 28.08 -16.52
C PHE A 94 -11.20 26.56 -16.35
N GLY A 95 -11.95 25.78 -17.12
CA GLY A 95 -11.92 24.32 -17.05
C GLY A 95 -13.17 23.71 -16.43
N PHE A 96 -13.06 22.45 -16.00
CA PHE A 96 -14.20 21.70 -15.50
C PHE A 96 -14.62 22.18 -14.10
N LEU A 97 -15.92 22.46 -13.96
CA LEU A 97 -16.54 22.83 -12.69
C LEU A 97 -17.32 21.64 -12.13
N CYS A 98 -16.76 20.98 -11.12
CA CYS A 98 -17.38 19.84 -10.44
C CYS A 98 -17.92 20.30 -9.09
N GLN A 99 -19.25 20.24 -8.90
CA GLN A 99 -19.90 20.67 -7.64
C GLN A 99 -19.52 22.09 -7.20
N GLY A 100 -19.38 23.02 -8.14
CA GLY A 100 -19.00 24.41 -7.88
C GLY A 100 -17.52 24.64 -7.58
N LYS A 101 -16.65 23.65 -7.79
CA LYS A 101 -15.19 23.76 -7.65
C LYS A 101 -14.48 23.39 -8.94
N TYR A 102 -13.41 24.12 -9.28
CA TYR A 102 -12.53 23.76 -10.40
C TYR A 102 -11.77 22.47 -10.11
N SER A 103 -11.31 21.79 -11.17
CA SER A 103 -10.65 20.48 -11.11
C SER A 103 -9.63 20.32 -9.99
N CYS A 104 -8.67 21.25 -9.83
CA CYS A 104 -7.66 21.15 -8.76
C CYS A 104 -8.28 21.14 -7.36
N ALA A 105 -9.14 22.12 -7.08
CA ALA A 105 -9.81 22.26 -5.78
C ALA A 105 -10.76 21.09 -5.51
N TYR A 106 -11.48 20.62 -6.54
CA TYR A 106 -12.36 19.46 -6.42
C TYR A 106 -11.57 18.18 -6.08
N LEU A 107 -10.47 17.92 -6.79
CA LEU A 107 -9.60 16.79 -6.53
C LEU A 107 -9.08 16.82 -5.09
N GLN A 108 -8.52 17.96 -4.67
CA GLN A 108 -7.88 18.14 -3.38
C GLN A 108 -8.86 18.05 -2.20
N GLU A 109 -10.03 18.70 -2.31
CA GLU A 109 -10.95 18.86 -1.17
C GLU A 109 -12.04 17.79 -1.11
N ASN A 110 -12.44 17.21 -2.25
CA ASN A 110 -13.57 16.29 -2.31
C ASN A 110 -13.12 14.87 -2.64
N LEU A 111 -12.45 14.68 -3.77
CA LEU A 111 -12.21 13.34 -4.30
C LEU A 111 -11.18 12.56 -3.48
N PHE A 112 -9.99 13.13 -3.31
CA PHE A 112 -8.89 12.43 -2.65
C PHE A 112 -9.14 12.12 -1.18
N PRO A 113 -9.74 13.01 -0.36
CA PRO A 113 -10.10 12.70 1.01
C PRO A 113 -11.07 11.52 1.13
N ILE A 114 -11.98 11.35 0.17
CA ILE A 114 -12.93 10.22 0.15
C ILE A 114 -12.21 8.94 -0.27
N LEU A 115 -11.45 8.97 -1.37
CA LEU A 115 -10.78 7.78 -1.92
C LEU A 115 -9.68 7.25 -0.98
N PHE A 116 -8.80 8.13 -0.50
CA PHE A 116 -7.76 7.72 0.44
C PHE A 116 -8.31 7.51 1.86
N GLY A 117 -9.33 8.26 2.26
CA GLY A 117 -9.98 8.09 3.56
C GLY A 117 -10.70 6.75 3.72
N GLY A 118 -11.38 6.30 2.67
CA GLY A 118 -12.05 4.99 2.65
C GLY A 118 -11.10 3.80 2.51
N SER A 119 -9.84 4.04 2.13
CA SER A 119 -8.85 2.99 1.91
C SER A 119 -7.69 3.09 2.91
N LEU A 120 -6.69 3.93 2.62
CA LEU A 120 -5.44 4.05 3.37
C LEU A 120 -5.62 4.48 4.83
N ASP A 121 -6.55 5.40 5.10
CA ASP A 121 -6.82 5.84 6.48
C ASP A 121 -7.46 4.71 7.31
N THR A 122 -8.30 3.86 6.69
CA THR A 122 -8.93 2.71 7.37
C THR A 122 -7.87 1.68 7.78
N PHE A 123 -6.81 1.52 6.98
CA PHE A 123 -5.65 0.71 7.33
C PHE A 123 -4.64 1.40 8.26
N LYS A 124 -4.94 2.61 8.75
CA LYS A 124 -4.07 3.43 9.61
C LYS A 124 -2.66 3.62 9.03
N ARG A 125 -2.55 3.70 7.70
CA ARG A 125 -1.27 3.93 7.01
C ARG A 125 -1.00 5.42 6.90
N ARG A 126 0.28 5.79 6.89
CA ARG A 126 0.75 7.11 6.49
C ARG A 126 0.96 7.11 4.99
N TYR A 127 0.62 8.20 4.32
CA TYR A 127 0.81 8.30 2.88
C TYR A 127 1.04 9.74 2.44
N GLU A 128 1.72 9.87 1.30
CA GLU A 128 1.89 11.11 0.56
C GLU A 128 1.55 10.86 -0.90
N PHE A 129 0.56 11.59 -1.41
CA PHE A 129 0.30 11.64 -2.83
C PHE A 129 0.90 12.93 -3.38
N VAL A 130 1.73 12.78 -4.41
CA VAL A 130 2.39 13.90 -5.08
C VAL A 130 2.15 13.78 -6.58
N SER A 131 1.71 14.87 -7.18
CA SER A 131 1.61 15.03 -8.63
C SER A 131 2.36 16.28 -9.04
N PHE A 132 3.19 16.19 -10.08
CA PHE A 132 3.98 17.32 -10.59
C PHE A 132 4.19 17.20 -12.11
N ILE A 133 4.54 18.31 -12.76
CA ILE A 133 4.85 18.32 -14.19
C ILE A 133 6.35 18.06 -14.33
N ILE A 134 6.76 17.06 -15.13
CA ILE A 134 8.18 16.66 -15.25
C ILE A 134 9.08 17.83 -15.67
N GLN A 135 8.57 18.74 -16.50
CA GLN A 135 9.29 19.92 -16.98
C GLN A 135 9.43 21.03 -15.91
N ASN A 136 8.53 21.05 -14.93
CA ASN A 136 8.52 22.02 -13.84
C ASN A 136 8.03 21.35 -12.53
N PRO A 137 8.91 20.64 -11.81
CA PRO A 137 8.50 19.82 -10.68
C PRO A 137 8.14 20.62 -9.42
N ASP A 138 8.58 21.89 -9.31
CA ASP A 138 8.36 22.74 -8.15
C ASP A 138 7.65 24.06 -8.52
N PRO A 139 6.52 24.41 -7.87
CA PRO A 139 5.81 23.63 -6.85
C PRO A 139 5.06 22.41 -7.43
N PRO A 140 4.77 21.38 -6.61
CA PRO A 140 3.96 20.26 -7.07
C PRO A 140 2.55 20.73 -7.41
N LEU A 141 1.97 20.12 -8.45
CA LEU A 141 0.60 20.36 -8.89
C LEU A 141 -0.40 20.01 -7.78
N LEU A 142 -0.21 18.84 -7.16
CA LEU A 142 -1.01 18.39 -6.04
C LEU A 142 -0.10 17.72 -5.02
N PHE A 143 -0.26 18.11 -3.76
CA PHE A 143 0.42 17.50 -2.63
C PHE A 143 -0.60 17.22 -1.53
N LEU A 144 -0.71 15.94 -1.15
CA LEU A 144 -1.65 15.46 -0.16
C LEU A 144 -0.95 14.55 0.83
N THR A 145 -1.26 14.75 2.10
CA THR A 145 -0.77 13.91 3.21
C THR A 145 -1.94 13.26 3.92
N GLY A 146 -1.78 12.00 4.30
CA GLY A 146 -2.80 11.30 5.09
C GLY A 146 -3.03 11.88 6.48
N LYS A 147 -4.15 11.51 7.11
CA LYS A 147 -4.50 11.97 8.48
C LYS A 147 -3.48 11.54 9.52
N ASN A 148 -2.78 10.43 9.28
CA ASN A 148 -1.71 9.91 10.14
C ASN A 148 -0.34 10.58 9.88
N GLY A 149 -0.29 11.56 8.97
CA GLY A 149 0.91 12.24 8.51
C GLY A 149 1.48 11.66 7.21
N GLY A 150 2.54 12.31 6.74
CA GLY A 150 3.30 11.91 5.55
C GLY A 150 4.47 10.96 5.85
N CYS A 151 5.29 10.75 4.82
CA CYS A 151 6.44 9.86 4.75
C CYS A 151 7.79 10.57 4.87
N GLN A 152 7.81 11.88 5.08
CA GLN A 152 9.04 12.62 5.37
C GLN A 152 9.84 12.00 6.54
N GLY A 153 11.11 11.69 6.29
CA GLY A 153 12.04 11.17 7.29
C GLY A 153 11.85 9.69 7.67
N ARG A 154 10.99 8.94 6.97
CA ARG A 154 10.75 7.51 7.22
C ARG A 154 11.70 6.64 6.42
N LYS A 155 12.11 5.51 7.00
CA LYS A 155 13.02 4.53 6.36
C LYS A 155 12.29 3.51 5.48
N ASN A 156 11.07 3.15 5.86
CA ASN A 156 10.25 2.17 5.14
C ASN A 156 9.21 2.93 4.31
N VAL A 157 9.59 3.34 3.10
CA VAL A 157 8.70 4.04 2.17
C VAL A 157 8.55 3.17 0.92
N ASP A 158 7.32 2.76 0.67
CA ASP A 158 6.92 2.07 -0.55
C ASP A 158 6.29 3.07 -1.51
N THR A 159 6.55 2.90 -2.81
CA THR A 159 6.01 3.78 -3.87
C THR A 159 5.12 2.97 -4.81
N SER A 160 4.06 3.61 -5.32
CA SER A 160 3.29 3.11 -6.46
C SER A 160 4.13 2.97 -7.73
N GLY A 161 5.31 3.59 -7.78
CA GLY A 161 5.99 3.90 -9.04
C GLY A 161 5.31 5.07 -9.75
N ASP A 162 5.79 5.37 -10.95
CA ASP A 162 5.45 6.58 -11.67
C ASP A 162 4.25 6.31 -12.58
N PHE A 163 3.22 7.16 -12.49
CA PHE A 163 2.04 7.11 -13.33
C PHE A 163 2.03 8.33 -14.24
N PRO A 164 2.66 8.24 -15.44
CA PRO A 164 2.74 9.36 -16.36
C PRO A 164 1.40 9.60 -17.05
N LEU A 165 1.05 10.87 -17.21
CA LEU A 165 -0.15 11.31 -17.89
C LEU A 165 0.17 12.50 -18.81
N ASN A 166 -0.19 12.40 -20.08
CA ASN A 166 0.02 13.48 -21.04
C ASN A 166 -1.08 14.55 -20.90
N ALA A 167 -0.67 15.80 -20.73
CA ALA A 167 -1.51 16.99 -20.67
C ALA A 167 -1.03 18.03 -21.71
N GLY A 168 -1.79 19.11 -21.92
CA GLY A 168 -1.42 20.17 -22.87
C GLY A 168 -0.10 20.85 -22.49
N VAL A 169 0.13 21.03 -21.19
CA VAL A 169 1.35 21.65 -20.64
C VAL A 169 2.55 20.70 -20.49
N GLY A 170 2.41 19.40 -20.76
CA GLY A 170 3.51 18.43 -20.65
C GLY A 170 3.10 17.07 -20.07
N VAL A 171 4.06 16.34 -19.51
CA VAL A 171 3.81 15.06 -18.84
C VAL A 171 3.68 15.30 -17.34
N ILE A 172 2.53 14.94 -16.80
CA ILE A 172 2.24 14.91 -15.36
C ILE A 172 2.72 13.56 -14.83
N GLU A 173 3.49 13.57 -13.76
CA GLU A 173 3.89 12.37 -13.04
C GLU A 173 3.19 12.34 -11.69
N SER A 174 2.40 11.29 -11.45
CA SER A 174 1.74 11.05 -10.17
C SER A 174 2.35 9.86 -9.45
N ARG A 175 2.59 10.02 -8.15
CA ARG A 175 3.11 8.96 -7.28
C ARG A 175 2.42 8.96 -5.92
N LEU A 176 2.20 7.77 -5.39
CA LEU A 176 1.69 7.53 -4.05
C LEU A 176 2.75 6.83 -3.22
N LEU A 177 3.21 7.51 -2.16
CA LEU A 177 4.11 6.99 -1.16
C LEU A 177 3.31 6.46 0.03
N ILE A 178 3.63 5.26 0.51
CA ILE A 178 3.02 4.65 1.71
C ILE A 178 4.14 4.30 2.69
N CYS A 179 3.92 4.57 3.98
CA CYS A 179 4.89 4.31 5.04
C CYS A 179 4.22 3.94 6.37
N ASP A 180 5.04 3.45 7.30
CA ASP A 180 4.64 3.10 8.69
C ASP A 180 4.68 4.33 9.64
#